data_AF-A0A1H3JTQ7-F1
#
_entry.id   AF-A0A1H3JTQ7-F1
#
_cell.length_a   1.000
_cell.length_b   1.000
_cell.length_c   1.000
_cell.angle_alpha   90.00
_cell.angle_beta   90.00
_cell.angle_gamma   90.00
#
_symmetry.space_group_name_H-M   'P 1'
#
loop_
_entity.id
_entity.type
_entity.pdbx_description
1 polymer ?
#
loop_
_entity_poly.entity_id
_entity_poly.type
_entity_poly.pdbx_seq_one_letter_code
_entity_poly.pdbx_strand_id
1 'polypeptide(L)'
;MSTAAELAGLHLGMLDADGTEVTPMTADGARDRGARRFPAHLDTRPGDVDWWHGSERYSRDEPSFTFDRDRDLRDTWRRSAGTPEDHVVPCPGDTPAARRAELRRSALRREAAERERRFLVGEFRTLATEPPCTCPPGCEYAEPLGENPGNEDLGHAPGRPCRCDVS
;
A
#
# COMPACT_ATOMS: atom_id res chain seq x y z
N MET A 1 12.64 -39.46 -18.63
CA MET A 1 14.01 -39.83 -18.22
C MET A 1 14.47 -41.03 -19.04
N SER A 2 15.78 -41.16 -19.28
CA SER A 2 16.33 -42.26 -20.07
C SER A 2 16.27 -43.58 -19.27
N THR A 3 15.52 -44.56 -19.77
CA THR A 3 15.32 -45.89 -19.15
C THR A 3 16.64 -46.63 -18.89
N ALA A 4 17.69 -46.34 -19.68
CA ALA A 4 19.01 -46.97 -19.53
C ALA A 4 19.76 -46.50 -18.28
N ALA A 5 19.63 -45.23 -17.90
CA ALA A 5 20.29 -44.70 -16.70
C ALA A 5 19.64 -45.25 -15.42
N GLU A 6 18.31 -45.31 -15.40
CA GLU A 6 17.54 -45.89 -14.29
C GLU A 6 17.88 -47.37 -14.04
N LEU A 7 17.96 -48.18 -15.09
CA LEU A 7 18.33 -49.61 -14.97
C LEU A 7 19.75 -49.82 -14.45
N ALA A 8 20.64 -48.84 -14.63
CA ALA A 8 22.02 -48.88 -14.14
C ALA A 8 22.20 -48.22 -12.76
N GLY A 9 21.13 -47.68 -12.14
CA GLY A 9 21.23 -46.94 -10.89
C GLY A 9 21.97 -45.60 -11.02
N LEU A 10 21.94 -45.00 -12.21
CA LEU A 10 22.62 -43.74 -12.53
C LEU A 10 21.60 -42.59 -12.62
N HIS A 11 22.01 -41.40 -12.18
CA HIS A 11 21.22 -40.17 -12.25
C HIS A 11 21.89 -39.16 -13.19
N LEU A 12 21.09 -38.34 -13.87
CA LEU A 12 21.58 -37.23 -14.69
C LEU A 12 21.40 -35.94 -13.91
N GLY A 13 22.52 -35.28 -13.57
CA GLY A 13 22.55 -33.93 -13.00
C GLY A 13 23.09 -32.94 -14.03
N MET A 14 22.61 -31.70 -13.97
CA MET A 14 23.21 -30.58 -14.71
C MET A 14 24.23 -29.92 -13.79
N LEU A 15 25.47 -29.77 -14.24
CA LEU A 15 26.52 -29.12 -13.47
C LEU A 15 26.90 -27.78 -14.14
N ASP A 16 27.26 -26.79 -13.33
CA ASP A 16 27.88 -25.57 -13.81
C ASP A 16 29.36 -25.77 -14.17
N ALA A 17 30.04 -24.68 -14.55
CA ALA A 17 31.45 -24.72 -14.95
C ALA A 17 32.40 -25.12 -13.81
N ASP A 18 31.98 -24.96 -12.55
CA ASP A 18 32.76 -25.27 -11.35
C ASP A 18 32.44 -26.68 -10.80
N GLY A 19 31.54 -27.42 -11.47
CA GLY A 19 31.11 -28.76 -11.08
C GLY A 19 30.01 -28.78 -10.03
N THR A 20 29.37 -27.65 -9.76
CA THR A 20 28.24 -27.55 -8.82
C THR A 20 26.94 -27.94 -9.51
N GLU A 21 26.10 -28.73 -8.85
CA GLU A 21 24.80 -29.12 -9.39
C GLU A 21 23.84 -27.93 -9.49
N VAL A 22 23.32 -27.70 -10.69
CA VAL A 22 22.30 -26.70 -10.98
C VAL A 22 20.93 -27.34 -10.82
N THR A 23 20.21 -26.92 -9.79
CA THR A 23 18.85 -27.40 -9.53
C THR A 23 17.85 -26.76 -10.51
N PRO A 24 16.79 -27.49 -10.92
CA PRO A 24 15.70 -26.87 -11.66
C PRO A 24 15.03 -25.78 -10.82
N MET A 25 14.50 -24.75 -11.47
CA MET A 25 13.65 -23.76 -10.82
C MET A 25 12.47 -24.42 -10.11
N THR A 26 12.06 -23.83 -9.00
CA THR A 26 11.00 -24.34 -8.14
C THR A 26 9.68 -24.52 -8.88
N ALA A 27 9.00 -25.62 -8.57
CA ALA A 27 7.70 -25.94 -9.15
C ALA A 27 6.58 -25.02 -8.66
N ASP A 28 6.81 -24.36 -7.52
CA ASP A 28 5.87 -23.53 -6.77
C ASP A 28 6.03 -22.03 -7.07
N GLY A 29 6.92 -21.68 -8.00
CA GLY A 29 7.14 -20.31 -8.42
C GLY A 29 5.89 -19.68 -9.04
N ALA A 30 5.88 -18.35 -9.10
CA ALA A 30 4.77 -17.56 -9.61
C ALA A 30 4.28 -18.06 -10.98
N ARG A 31 2.96 -17.97 -11.17
CA ARG A 31 2.27 -18.38 -12.39
C ARG A 31 1.50 -17.23 -12.98
N ASP A 32 1.35 -17.26 -14.30
CA ASP A 32 0.46 -16.33 -14.99
C ASP A 32 -1.02 -16.70 -14.74
N ARG A 33 -1.93 -15.86 -15.24
CA ARG A 33 -3.38 -16.11 -15.11
C ARG A 33 -3.89 -17.37 -15.78
N GLY A 34 -3.14 -17.90 -16.75
CA GLY A 34 -3.42 -19.18 -17.39
C GLY A 34 -2.84 -20.37 -16.63
N ALA A 35 -2.36 -20.17 -15.38
CA ALA A 35 -1.67 -21.15 -14.56
C ALA A 35 -0.36 -21.69 -15.16
N ARG A 36 0.20 -21.01 -16.17
CA ARG A 36 1.48 -21.36 -16.78
C ARG A 36 2.62 -20.79 -15.95
N ARG A 37 3.76 -21.50 -15.98
CA ARG A 37 5.00 -20.99 -15.40
C ARG A 37 5.57 -19.89 -16.28
N PHE A 38 6.17 -18.88 -15.64
CA PHE A 38 6.97 -17.90 -16.38
C PHE A 38 8.24 -18.56 -16.95
N PRO A 39 8.70 -18.12 -18.13
CA PRO A 39 10.01 -18.51 -18.66
C PRO A 39 11.16 -18.21 -17.70
N ALA A 40 12.11 -19.14 -17.57
CA ALA A 40 13.21 -19.09 -16.60
C ALA A 40 14.14 -17.86 -16.68
N HIS A 41 14.15 -17.15 -17.80
CA HIS A 41 15.01 -15.97 -18.00
C HIS A 41 14.34 -14.66 -17.58
N LEU A 42 13.11 -14.72 -17.06
CA LEU A 42 12.32 -13.55 -16.67
C LEU A 42 12.28 -13.43 -15.17
N ASP A 43 12.58 -12.24 -14.66
CA ASP A 43 12.49 -11.97 -13.24
C ASP A 43 11.04 -11.63 -12.90
N THR A 44 10.39 -12.48 -12.12
CA THR A 44 9.03 -12.21 -11.65
C THR A 44 9.07 -11.22 -10.51
N ARG A 45 8.14 -10.26 -10.54
CA ARG A 45 7.97 -9.25 -9.50
C ARG A 45 6.50 -9.02 -9.21
N PRO A 46 6.14 -8.45 -8.05
CA PRO A 46 4.75 -8.16 -7.74
C PRO A 46 4.13 -7.21 -8.78
N GLY A 47 2.90 -7.52 -9.22
CA GLY A 47 2.30 -6.92 -10.41
C GLY A 47 1.69 -5.51 -10.22
N ASP A 48 1.63 -5.04 -8.98
CA ASP A 48 1.24 -3.68 -8.59
C ASP A 48 2.41 -2.69 -8.62
N VAL A 49 3.65 -3.18 -8.64
CA VAL A 49 4.84 -2.36 -8.84
C VAL A 49 4.79 -1.87 -10.28
N ASP A 50 4.82 -0.55 -10.51
CA ASP A 50 4.79 0.06 -11.83
C ASP A 50 3.67 -0.45 -12.75
N TRP A 51 2.50 -0.77 -12.18
CA TRP A 51 1.34 -1.17 -12.96
C TRP A 51 0.85 0.01 -13.81
N TRP A 52 1.03 -0.11 -15.12
CA TRP A 52 0.82 0.96 -16.10
C TRP A 52 -0.65 1.24 -16.44
N HIS A 53 -1.60 0.45 -15.90
CA HIS A 53 -3.02 0.70 -16.06
C HIS A 53 -3.64 1.25 -14.77
N GLY A 54 -4.15 2.48 -14.84
CA GLY A 54 -4.95 3.07 -13.77
C GLY A 54 -6.37 2.47 -13.69
N SER A 55 -7.17 3.02 -12.79
CA SER A 55 -8.58 2.65 -12.59
C SER A 55 -9.46 2.81 -13.83
N GLU A 56 -8.98 3.51 -14.87
CA GLU A 56 -9.71 3.84 -16.08
C GLU A 56 -9.93 2.64 -17.03
N ARG A 57 -9.23 1.51 -16.83
CA ARG A 57 -9.40 0.30 -17.63
C ARG A 57 -10.01 -0.85 -16.83
N TYR A 58 -11.32 -0.74 -16.59
CA TYR A 58 -12.15 -1.66 -15.79
C TYR A 58 -12.23 -3.11 -16.31
N SER A 59 -11.83 -3.38 -17.56
CA SER A 59 -11.99 -4.71 -18.17
C SER A 59 -10.84 -5.68 -17.88
N ARG A 60 -9.81 -5.24 -17.15
CA ARG A 60 -8.64 -6.06 -16.84
C ARG A 60 -8.29 -5.96 -15.38
N ASP A 61 -8.38 -7.10 -14.70
CA ASP A 61 -7.83 -7.21 -13.36
C ASP A 61 -6.32 -6.93 -13.39
N GLU A 62 -5.79 -6.43 -12.29
CA GLU A 62 -4.37 -6.26 -12.04
C GLU A 62 -3.71 -7.60 -11.71
N PRO A 63 -2.59 -7.97 -12.36
CA PRO A 63 -1.94 -9.26 -12.12
C PRO A 63 -1.27 -9.29 -10.75
N SER A 64 -1.24 -10.46 -10.09
CA SER A 64 -0.49 -10.61 -8.83
C SER A 64 1.02 -10.53 -9.04
N PHE A 65 1.50 -11.06 -10.16
CA PHE A 65 2.91 -11.06 -10.56
C PHE A 65 3.05 -10.67 -12.03
N THR A 66 4.14 -9.99 -12.34
CA THR A 66 4.51 -9.57 -13.69
C THR A 66 6.03 -9.73 -13.88
N PHE A 67 6.53 -9.37 -15.05
CA PHE A 67 7.95 -9.32 -15.37
C PHE A 67 8.20 -8.18 -16.36
N ASP A 68 9.45 -7.71 -16.44
CA ASP A 68 9.86 -6.74 -17.43
C ASP A 68 10.31 -7.45 -18.72
N ARG A 69 9.64 -7.15 -19.83
CA ARG A 69 10.04 -7.63 -21.17
C ARG A 69 11.27 -6.90 -21.69
N ASP A 70 11.45 -5.65 -21.29
CA ASP A 70 12.60 -4.85 -21.66
C ASP A 70 13.83 -5.33 -20.90
N ARG A 71 14.85 -5.75 -21.66
CA ARG A 71 16.11 -6.25 -21.12
C ARG A 71 16.87 -5.17 -20.36
N ASP A 72 16.90 -3.93 -20.84
CA ASP A 72 17.72 -2.88 -20.26
C ASP A 72 17.16 -2.45 -18.90
N LEU A 73 15.82 -2.41 -18.80
CA LEU A 73 15.12 -2.18 -17.54
C LEU A 73 15.42 -3.31 -16.55
N ARG A 74 15.27 -4.58 -16.97
CA ARG A 74 15.57 -5.73 -16.12
C ARG A 74 17.03 -5.73 -15.64
N ASP A 75 17.98 -5.49 -16.53
CA ASP A 75 19.41 -5.48 -16.18
C ASP A 75 19.73 -4.29 -15.24
N THR A 76 18.98 -3.19 -15.32
CA THR A 76 19.06 -2.08 -14.34
C THR A 76 18.58 -2.50 -12.95
N TRP A 77 17.45 -3.22 -12.87
CA TRP A 77 17.00 -3.81 -11.61
C TRP A 77 18.02 -4.79 -11.05
N ARG A 78 18.58 -5.67 -11.87
CA ARG A 78 19.61 -6.64 -11.44
C ARG A 78 20.87 -5.97 -10.90
N ARG A 79 21.30 -4.84 -11.47
CA ARG A 79 22.44 -4.07 -10.96
C ARG A 79 22.17 -3.44 -9.58
N SER A 80 20.93 -3.07 -9.29
CA SER A 80 20.57 -2.38 -8.05
C SER A 80 20.13 -3.34 -6.93
N ALA A 81 19.39 -4.39 -7.26
CA ALA A 81 18.79 -5.32 -6.31
C ALA A 81 19.40 -6.74 -6.35
N GLY A 82 20.32 -7.00 -7.28
CA GLY A 82 20.86 -8.35 -7.52
C GLY A 82 20.03 -9.15 -8.53
N THR A 83 20.57 -10.28 -8.99
CA THR A 83 19.83 -11.22 -9.84
C THR A 83 19.15 -12.26 -8.96
N PRO A 84 17.81 -12.42 -9.05
CA PRO A 84 17.13 -13.49 -8.32
C PRO A 84 17.62 -14.87 -8.75
N GLU A 85 17.78 -15.77 -7.78
CA GLU A 85 18.14 -17.17 -8.06
C GLU A 85 16.96 -17.95 -8.68
N ASP A 86 15.73 -17.56 -8.33
CA ASP A 86 14.50 -18.21 -8.80
C ASP A 86 13.33 -17.20 -8.90
N HIS A 87 12.22 -17.63 -9.48
CA HIS A 87 10.95 -16.89 -9.44
C HIS A 87 10.41 -16.79 -8.01
N VAL A 88 9.74 -15.68 -7.72
CA VAL A 88 9.02 -15.48 -6.45
C VAL A 88 8.02 -16.61 -6.22
N VAL A 89 8.06 -17.23 -5.03
CA VAL A 89 7.05 -18.21 -4.58
C VAL A 89 5.87 -17.44 -3.97
N PRO A 90 4.65 -17.56 -4.53
CA PRO A 90 3.49 -16.86 -3.99
C PRO A 90 3.13 -17.30 -2.58
N CYS A 91 2.99 -16.34 -1.69
CA CYS A 91 2.49 -16.53 -0.33
C CYS A 91 1.04 -16.06 -0.20
N PRO A 92 0.27 -16.59 0.77
CA PRO A 92 -1.01 -16.00 1.16
C PRO A 92 -0.82 -14.51 1.51
N GLY A 93 -1.50 -13.63 0.80
CA GLY A 93 -1.39 -12.18 0.97
C GLY A 93 -0.65 -11.44 -0.16
N ASP A 94 -0.11 -12.15 -1.15
CA ASP A 94 0.58 -11.51 -2.29
C ASP A 94 -0.35 -10.89 -3.33
N THR A 95 -1.68 -10.97 -3.13
CA THR A 95 -2.61 -10.27 -4.01
C THR A 95 -2.39 -8.75 -3.93
N PRO A 96 -2.53 -8.02 -5.04
CA PRO A 96 -2.38 -6.56 -5.03
C PRO A 96 -3.29 -5.89 -3.99
N ALA A 97 -4.51 -6.38 -3.83
CA ALA A 97 -5.45 -5.88 -2.83
C ALA A 97 -4.97 -6.09 -1.39
N ALA A 98 -4.44 -7.26 -1.06
CA ALA A 98 -3.94 -7.56 0.28
C ALA A 98 -2.69 -6.72 0.62
N ARG A 99 -1.76 -6.57 -0.34
CA ARG A 99 -0.56 -5.74 -0.15
C ARG A 99 -0.92 -4.26 0.01
N ARG A 100 -1.84 -3.73 -0.80
CA ARG A 100 -2.39 -2.37 -0.59
C ARG A 100 -3.06 -2.20 0.77
N ALA A 101 -3.82 -3.20 1.23
CA ALA A 101 -4.45 -3.15 2.54
C ALA A 101 -3.40 -3.11 3.66
N GLU A 102 -2.32 -3.90 3.57
CA GLU A 102 -1.24 -3.84 4.56
C GLU A 102 -0.50 -2.51 4.55
N LEU A 103 -0.19 -1.97 3.37
CA LEU A 103 0.43 -0.64 3.24
C LEU A 103 -0.44 0.44 3.90
N ARG A 104 -1.76 0.42 3.67
CA ARG A 104 -2.70 1.34 4.32
C ARG A 104 -2.71 1.15 5.85
N ARG A 105 -2.76 -0.09 6.34
CA ARG A 105 -2.72 -0.36 7.78
C ARG A 105 -1.42 0.14 8.41
N SER A 106 -0.28 -0.10 7.75
CA SER A 106 1.04 0.36 8.22
C SER A 106 1.12 1.89 8.26
N ALA A 107 0.61 2.57 7.23
CA ALA A 107 0.54 4.03 7.20
C ALA A 107 -0.30 4.59 8.36
N LEU A 108 -1.50 4.03 8.58
CA LEU A 108 -2.37 4.42 9.69
C LEU A 108 -1.71 4.17 11.05
N ARG A 109 -1.01 3.05 11.24
CA ARG A 109 -0.24 2.77 12.47
C ARG A 109 0.85 3.82 12.69
N ARG A 110 1.57 4.20 11.63
CA ARG A 110 2.62 5.23 11.70
C ARG A 110 2.05 6.60 12.04
N GLU A 111 0.94 6.99 11.41
CA GLU A 111 0.25 8.25 11.71
C GLU A 111 -0.27 8.29 13.14
N ALA A 112 -0.85 7.19 13.62
CA ALA A 112 -1.31 7.06 14.99
C ALA A 112 -0.15 7.16 16.00
N ALA A 113 0.98 6.48 15.74
CA ALA A 113 2.17 6.54 16.57
C ALA A 113 2.80 7.94 16.59
N GLU A 114 2.84 8.63 15.45
CA GLU A 114 3.31 10.00 15.38
C GLU A 114 2.39 10.96 16.12
N ARG A 115 1.07 10.82 15.98
CA ARG A 115 0.09 11.61 16.72
C ARG A 115 0.26 11.42 18.24
N GLU A 116 0.43 10.17 18.68
CA GLU A 116 0.68 9.84 20.08
C GLU A 116 1.98 10.48 20.58
N ARG A 117 3.08 10.39 19.80
CA ARG A 117 4.35 11.04 20.12
C ARG A 117 4.16 12.53 20.33
N ARG A 118 3.50 13.21 19.38
CA ARG A 118 3.22 14.66 19.42
C ARG A 118 2.37 15.04 20.63
N PHE A 119 1.40 14.20 20.99
CA PHE A 119 0.59 14.38 22.20
C PHE A 119 1.44 14.28 23.48
N LEU A 120 2.26 13.25 23.61
CA LEU A 120 3.11 13.03 24.79
C LEU A 120 4.17 14.12 24.98
N VAL A 121 4.78 14.62 23.90
CA VAL A 121 5.73 15.74 23.98
C VAL A 121 5.03 17.10 24.20
N GLY A 122 3.69 17.11 24.23
CA GLY A 122 2.91 18.28 24.55
C GLY A 122 2.78 19.29 23.41
N GLU A 123 2.99 18.89 22.15
CA GLU A 123 2.80 19.79 20.99
C GLU A 123 1.39 20.37 20.91
N PHE A 124 0.40 19.70 21.53
CA PHE A 124 -0.99 20.15 21.57
C PHE A 124 -1.37 20.90 22.86
N ARG A 125 -0.44 21.13 23.80
CA ARG A 125 -0.73 21.81 25.08
C ARG A 125 -1.15 23.27 24.93
N THR A 126 -0.79 23.90 23.80
CA THR A 126 -1.14 25.29 23.50
C THR A 126 -2.44 25.42 22.72
N LEU A 127 -3.08 24.30 22.33
CA LEU A 127 -4.43 24.37 21.80
C LEU A 127 -5.36 24.78 22.94
N ALA A 128 -6.03 25.92 22.80
CA ALA A 128 -7.01 26.38 23.76
C ALA A 128 -8.08 25.29 23.97
N THR A 129 -8.12 24.72 25.17
CA THR A 129 -9.15 23.75 25.59
C THR A 129 -10.47 24.42 25.93
N GLU A 130 -10.44 25.71 26.20
CA GLU A 130 -11.64 26.51 26.43
C GLU A 130 -12.06 27.14 25.10
N PRO A 131 -13.33 26.98 24.69
CA PRO A 131 -13.85 27.77 23.59
C PRO A 131 -13.63 29.26 23.92
N PRO A 132 -13.29 30.11 22.95
CA PRO A 132 -13.01 31.53 23.18
C PRO A 132 -14.24 32.35 23.63
N CYS A 133 -15.34 31.67 23.97
CA CYS A 133 -16.61 32.21 24.41
C CYS A 133 -17.28 31.27 25.41
N THR A 134 -17.99 31.84 26.39
CA THR A 134 -18.85 31.13 27.32
C THR A 134 -20.30 31.44 26.94
N CYS A 135 -20.99 30.51 26.27
CA CYS A 135 -22.38 30.69 25.89
C CYS A 135 -23.32 30.22 27.01
N PRO A 136 -24.41 30.95 27.32
CA PRO A 136 -25.43 30.46 28.23
C PRO A 136 -26.15 29.23 27.62
N PRO A 137 -26.66 28.30 28.46
CA PRO A 137 -27.47 27.18 28.00
C PRO A 137 -28.67 27.66 27.17
N GLY A 138 -28.90 27.06 26.01
CA GLY A 138 -30.03 27.37 25.12
C GLY A 138 -29.77 28.41 24.02
N CYS A 139 -28.57 28.99 23.95
CA CYS A 139 -28.17 29.94 22.90
C CYS A 139 -28.33 29.39 21.46
N GLU A 140 -28.13 28.09 21.27
CA GLU A 140 -28.27 27.41 19.96
C GLU A 140 -29.72 27.30 19.46
N TYR A 141 -30.69 27.63 20.32
CA TYR A 141 -32.14 27.58 20.03
C TYR A 141 -32.80 28.96 20.05
N ALA A 142 -32.02 30.04 20.15
CA ALA A 142 -32.56 31.40 20.09
C ALA A 142 -33.04 31.70 18.66
N GLU A 143 -34.32 32.02 18.50
CA GLU A 143 -34.89 32.37 17.20
C GLU A 143 -34.54 33.82 16.81
N PRO A 144 -34.35 34.11 15.51
CA PRO A 144 -34.05 35.46 15.04
C PRO A 144 -35.16 36.45 15.39
N LEU A 145 -34.78 37.52 16.09
CA LEU A 145 -35.64 38.69 16.29
C LEU A 145 -35.62 39.53 15.00
N GLY A 146 -36.57 39.28 14.09
CA GLY A 146 -36.83 40.14 12.92
C GLY A 146 -36.76 39.45 11.55
N GLU A 147 -36.91 40.25 10.49
CA GLU A 147 -37.10 39.79 9.09
C GLU A 147 -35.83 39.31 8.37
N ASN A 148 -34.69 39.22 9.08
CA ASN A 148 -33.40 38.88 8.47
C ASN A 148 -32.94 37.48 8.92
N PRO A 149 -32.97 36.45 8.04
CA PRO A 149 -32.63 35.06 8.39
C PRO A 149 -31.12 34.79 8.47
N GLY A 150 -30.29 35.83 8.34
CA GLY A 150 -28.84 35.74 8.51
C GLY A 150 -28.48 35.69 9.99
N ASN A 151 -27.75 34.65 10.37
CA ASN A 151 -27.28 34.34 11.72
C ASN A 151 -26.20 35.34 12.24
N GLU A 152 -26.30 36.61 11.85
CA GLU A 152 -25.24 37.60 12.00
C GLU A 152 -25.40 38.39 13.29
N ASP A 153 -26.64 38.61 13.72
CA ASP A 153 -27.04 39.54 14.79
C ASP A 153 -28.05 38.90 15.77
N LEU A 154 -27.90 37.60 16.08
CA LEU A 154 -28.73 36.86 17.06
C LEU A 154 -28.42 37.23 18.52
N GLY A 155 -28.32 38.52 18.81
CA GLY A 155 -27.72 38.96 20.05
C GLY A 155 -26.27 38.51 20.04
N HIS A 156 -25.39 39.20 19.31
CA HIS A 156 -24.00 38.89 19.02
C HIS A 156 -23.01 40.10 19.21
N ALA A 157 -22.09 40.11 20.20
CA ALA A 157 -21.13 41.17 20.48
C ALA A 157 -20.11 41.35 19.34
N PRO A 158 -19.97 42.58 18.79
CA PRO A 158 -19.15 42.83 17.61
C PRO A 158 -17.67 42.51 17.85
N GLY A 159 -17.11 41.66 16.98
CA GLY A 159 -15.69 41.31 16.98
C GLY A 159 -15.32 40.00 17.69
N ARG A 160 -16.29 39.25 18.24
CA ARG A 160 -16.03 37.88 18.72
C ARG A 160 -16.10 36.87 17.57
N PRO A 161 -15.24 35.83 17.55
CA PRO A 161 -15.30 34.78 16.52
C PRO A 161 -16.64 34.05 16.47
N CYS A 162 -17.34 33.98 17.61
CA CYS A 162 -18.60 33.28 17.78
C CYS A 162 -19.85 34.12 17.49
N ARG A 163 -19.74 35.44 17.27
CA ARG A 163 -20.94 36.26 17.20
C ARG A 163 -21.38 36.76 18.60
N CYS A 164 -21.85 35.92 19.53
CA CYS A 164 -22.43 36.10 20.92
C CYS A 164 -22.56 37.49 21.65
N ASP A 165 -23.78 38.05 21.90
CA ASP A 165 -24.14 39.28 22.66
C ASP A 165 -24.43 38.79 24.07
N VAL A 166 -23.93 39.57 25.00
CA VAL A 166 -24.11 39.37 26.42
C VAL A 166 -25.33 40.18 26.83
N SER A 167 -26.33 39.52 27.42
CA SER A 167 -27.34 40.19 28.26
C SER A 167 -26.84 40.22 29.70
#